data_AF-A0A673N6A1-F1
#
_entry.id   AF-A0A673N6A1-F1
#
_cell.length_a   1.000
_cell.length_b   1.000
_cell.length_c   1.000
_cell.angle_alpha   90.00
_cell.angle_beta   90.00
_cell.angle_gamma   90.00
#
_symmetry.space_group_name_H-M   'P 1'
#
loop_
_entity.id
_entity.type
_entity.pdbx_description
1 polymer ?
#
loop_
_entity_poly.entity_id
_entity_poly.type
_entity_poly.pdbx_seq_one_letter_code
_entity_poly.pdbx_strand_id
1 'polypeptide(L)'
;MSELLNHLFNRLVQKIYSMFYGYGCTVNTCVCVCVCVCFVCSTFIIEKQPPQVLKTQTKFAATVRLLVGGKLNVHMNPPQVKATIISEQQAKALLKNENTRNDSSGEILNNNCVMEYHQTTGTLSAHFRNMSLKRIRRSDRRGAESVTEEKFTILFESQFSVGGNELVFQVKTLSLPVVVIVHGSQDNNATATVLWDNAFAEPGRVPFIVPDKVLWPQLCEALNMKYKAEVQSNRGLSEENLVFLAQKAFSSSSVNPEDYRNMTMTWSQFNRESLPGRNFTFWQWFDGVMELTKKHLKPHWNDGAILGFVNKQQAQDMLMSKPNGTFLLRFSDSEIGGITIAWVAENPNKAGERMVWNLMPYTTKDFSIRSLADRISDLNHLLFLYPDRPKDEVFSKYYTPPLSKAVDGYVKPQIKQVVPEFTTPNPDPAANPTYMDHAASPAVNQPHAYGLYPPIGDPMLDADGDFDLDDTMDVARHVEELLRRPMEGQWSGQQS
;
A
#
# COMPACT_ATOMS: atom_id res chain seq x y z
N MET A 1 -34.92 -2.31 -8.33
CA MET A 1 -34.78 -1.74 -6.96
C MET A 1 -35.05 -0.22 -6.94
N SER A 2 -34.52 0.58 -7.88
CA SER A 2 -34.71 2.04 -7.91
C SER A 2 -36.15 2.52 -8.19
N GLU A 3 -36.92 1.83 -9.03
CA GLU A 3 -38.30 2.25 -9.35
C GLU A 3 -39.28 2.03 -8.19
N LEU A 4 -39.16 0.92 -7.48
CA LEU A 4 -40.02 0.60 -6.33
C LEU A 4 -39.70 1.51 -5.14
N LEU A 5 -38.42 1.83 -4.93
CA LEU A 5 -37.97 2.86 -3.98
C LEU A 5 -38.47 4.25 -4.38
N ASN A 6 -38.40 4.63 -5.65
CA ASN A 6 -38.92 5.91 -6.15
C ASN A 6 -40.46 6.01 -6.03
N HIS A 7 -41.18 4.91 -6.22
CA HIS A 7 -42.64 4.91 -6.09
C HIS A 7 -43.10 4.98 -4.63
N LEU A 8 -42.46 4.23 -3.74
CA LEU A 8 -42.66 4.34 -2.29
C LEU A 8 -42.25 5.73 -1.77
N PHE A 9 -41.16 6.28 -2.29
CA PHE A 9 -40.67 7.63 -2.01
C PHE A 9 -41.66 8.72 -2.41
N ASN A 10 -42.19 8.67 -3.64
CA ASN A 10 -43.17 9.67 -4.09
C ASN A 10 -44.47 9.59 -3.27
N ARG A 11 -44.92 8.38 -2.89
CA ARG A 11 -46.07 8.21 -1.99
C ARG A 11 -45.80 8.70 -0.56
N LEU A 12 -44.59 8.49 -0.05
CA LEU A 12 -44.20 8.96 1.29
C LEU A 12 -44.14 10.48 1.32
N VAL A 13 -43.50 11.10 0.32
CA VAL A 13 -43.42 12.56 0.16
C VAL A 13 -44.80 13.17 -0.03
N GLN A 14 -45.68 12.59 -0.86
CA GLN A 14 -47.07 13.06 -0.99
C GLN A 14 -47.87 12.92 0.31
N LYS A 15 -47.71 11.82 1.05
CA LYS A 15 -48.38 11.64 2.36
C LYS A 15 -47.87 12.62 3.41
N ILE A 16 -46.57 12.87 3.45
CA ILE A 16 -45.96 13.88 4.32
C ILE A 16 -46.51 15.27 3.95
N TYR A 17 -46.48 15.64 2.68
CA TYR A 17 -46.98 16.93 2.18
C TYR A 17 -48.48 17.11 2.47
N SER A 18 -49.29 16.08 2.25
CA SER A 18 -50.73 16.09 2.55
C SER A 18 -51.03 16.14 4.06
N MET A 19 -50.14 15.67 4.93
CA MET A 19 -50.31 15.76 6.38
C MET A 19 -49.94 17.13 6.94
N PHE A 20 -48.94 17.80 6.37
CA PHE A 20 -48.57 19.17 6.76
C PHE A 20 -49.66 20.20 6.46
N TYR A 21 -50.41 20.01 5.36
CA TYR A 21 -51.47 20.95 4.94
C TYR A 21 -52.91 20.47 5.24
N GLY A 22 -53.10 19.27 5.79
CA GLY A 22 -54.40 18.59 5.80
C GLY A 22 -55.14 18.50 7.13
N TYR A 23 -54.49 18.14 8.25
CA TYR A 23 -55.23 17.82 9.48
C TYR A 23 -54.42 18.07 10.77
N GLY A 24 -55.04 18.78 11.71
CA GLY A 24 -54.53 18.97 13.07
C GLY A 24 -54.58 17.66 13.86
N CYS A 25 -53.46 16.94 13.94
CA CYS A 25 -53.26 15.81 14.86
C CYS A 25 -51.83 15.81 15.41
N THR A 26 -51.66 16.27 16.65
CA THR A 26 -50.38 16.51 17.33
C THR A 26 -49.48 15.28 17.52
N VAL A 27 -50.03 14.06 17.56
CA VAL A 27 -49.24 12.81 17.71
C VAL A 27 -48.70 12.31 16.35
N ASN A 28 -49.47 12.48 15.28
CA ASN A 28 -49.10 12.03 13.93
C ASN A 28 -48.03 12.94 13.30
N THR A 29 -48.08 14.24 13.62
CA THR A 29 -47.08 15.22 13.19
C THR A 29 -45.69 14.89 13.73
N CYS A 30 -45.57 14.48 15.00
CA CYS A 30 -44.28 14.17 15.60
C CYS A 30 -43.60 12.97 14.95
N VAL A 31 -44.36 11.89 14.69
CA VAL A 31 -43.85 10.71 13.98
C VAL A 31 -43.45 11.06 12.54
N CYS A 32 -44.25 11.87 11.85
CA CYS A 32 -43.94 12.31 10.49
C CYS A 32 -42.66 13.17 10.45
N VAL A 33 -42.50 14.11 11.38
CA VAL A 33 -41.28 14.93 11.49
C VAL A 33 -40.07 14.05 11.79
N CYS A 34 -40.16 13.08 12.71
CA CYS A 34 -39.08 12.13 12.98
C CYS A 34 -38.71 11.32 11.73
N VAL A 35 -39.68 10.80 10.99
CA VAL A 35 -39.44 10.06 9.74
C VAL A 35 -38.79 10.96 8.69
N CYS A 36 -39.23 12.22 8.55
CA CYS A 36 -38.62 13.18 7.65
C CYS A 36 -37.17 13.46 8.03
N VAL A 37 -36.88 13.70 9.31
CA VAL A 37 -35.52 13.94 9.81
C VAL A 37 -34.64 12.72 9.57
N CYS A 38 -35.07 11.52 9.96
CA CYS A 38 -34.32 10.29 9.73
C CYS A 38 -34.03 10.07 8.24
N PHE A 39 -35.03 10.29 7.40
CA PHE A 39 -34.92 10.11 5.95
C PHE A 39 -33.97 11.13 5.31
N VAL A 40 -34.13 12.42 5.59
CA VAL A 40 -33.26 13.48 5.07
C VAL A 40 -31.81 13.25 5.53
N CYS A 41 -31.58 12.98 6.82
CA CYS A 41 -30.24 12.71 7.34
C CYS A 41 -29.58 11.48 6.71
N SER A 42 -30.33 10.41 6.45
CA SER A 42 -29.79 9.17 5.85
C SER A 42 -29.47 9.31 4.36
N THR A 43 -29.98 10.35 3.70
CA THR A 43 -29.80 10.58 2.25
C THR A 43 -28.63 11.51 1.92
N PHE A 44 -27.95 12.03 2.95
CA PHE A 44 -26.72 12.77 2.81
C PHE A 44 -25.54 11.79 2.88
N ILE A 45 -25.00 11.43 1.72
CA ILE A 45 -24.04 10.34 1.59
C ILE A 45 -22.74 10.80 0.91
N ILE A 46 -21.68 10.02 1.10
CA ILE A 46 -20.41 10.20 0.39
C ILE A 46 -20.43 9.31 -0.85
N GLU A 47 -20.51 9.93 -2.03
CA GLU A 47 -20.51 9.25 -3.33
C GLU A 47 -19.09 8.85 -3.74
N LYS A 48 -18.10 9.72 -3.50
CA LYS A 48 -16.67 9.43 -3.70
C LYS A 48 -15.94 9.62 -2.37
N GLN A 49 -15.49 8.53 -1.79
CA GLN A 49 -14.72 8.53 -0.54
C GLN A 49 -13.36 9.22 -0.73
N PRO A 50 -12.82 9.91 0.29
CA PRO A 50 -11.43 10.32 0.30
C PRO A 50 -10.51 9.08 0.30
N PRO A 51 -9.24 9.22 -0.14
CA PRO A 51 -8.26 8.16 0.04
C PRO A 51 -8.16 7.76 1.52
N GLN A 52 -8.19 6.46 1.81
CA GLN A 52 -8.13 5.96 3.19
C GLN A 52 -6.73 6.00 3.80
N VAL A 53 -5.69 6.16 2.98
CA VAL A 53 -4.36 6.56 3.44
C VAL A 53 -4.12 7.98 2.93
N LEU A 54 -4.11 8.94 3.85
CA LEU A 54 -3.89 10.35 3.52
C LEU A 54 -2.49 10.78 3.91
N LYS A 55 -1.73 11.26 2.94
CA LYS A 55 -0.46 11.93 3.20
C LYS A 55 -0.68 13.43 3.46
N THR A 56 -0.08 13.96 4.52
CA THR A 56 -0.09 15.40 4.78
C THR A 56 0.48 16.19 3.60
N GLN A 57 0.00 17.42 3.39
CA GLN A 57 0.42 18.32 2.31
C GLN A 57 0.19 17.77 0.89
N THR A 58 -0.62 16.71 0.76
CA THR A 58 -1.01 16.14 -0.54
C THR A 58 -2.46 16.48 -0.82
N LYS A 59 -2.76 16.84 -2.08
CA LYS A 59 -4.12 17.13 -2.52
C LYS A 59 -4.94 15.83 -2.58
N PHE A 60 -6.18 15.90 -2.13
CA PHE A 60 -7.14 14.81 -2.24
C PHE A 60 -8.54 15.35 -2.55
N ALA A 61 -9.42 14.45 -2.96
CA ALA A 61 -10.77 14.77 -3.38
C ALA A 61 -11.80 13.87 -2.72
N ALA A 62 -13.01 14.39 -2.55
CA ALA A 62 -14.19 13.65 -2.11
C ALA A 62 -15.44 14.24 -2.74
N THR A 63 -16.53 13.49 -2.79
CA THR A 63 -17.82 13.98 -3.30
C THR A 63 -18.93 13.54 -2.39
N VAL A 64 -19.73 14.50 -1.94
CA VAL A 64 -20.93 14.23 -1.15
C VAL A 64 -22.16 14.57 -1.96
N ARG A 65 -23.25 13.86 -1.68
CA ARG A 65 -24.50 13.97 -2.43
C ARG A 65 -25.69 13.94 -1.49
N LEU A 66 -26.67 14.77 -1.76
CA LEU A 66 -27.97 14.75 -1.09
C LEU A 66 -29.01 14.16 -2.05
N LEU A 67 -29.41 12.91 -1.83
CA LEU A 67 -30.29 12.19 -2.77
C LEU A 67 -31.67 12.85 -2.92
N VAL A 68 -32.13 13.54 -1.87
CA VAL A 68 -33.45 14.19 -1.82
C VAL A 68 -33.41 15.66 -2.26
N GLY A 69 -32.22 16.22 -2.51
CA GLY A 69 -32.02 17.65 -2.70
C GLY A 69 -32.78 18.25 -3.89
N GLY A 70 -32.93 17.49 -4.97
CA GLY A 70 -33.71 17.89 -6.14
C GLY A 70 -35.21 17.98 -5.85
N LYS A 71 -35.76 17.05 -5.08
CA LYS A 71 -37.20 16.94 -4.80
C LYS A 71 -37.68 17.87 -3.70
N LEU A 72 -36.81 18.18 -2.74
CA LEU A 72 -37.09 19.10 -1.64
C LEU A 72 -36.78 20.56 -1.98
N ASN A 73 -36.48 20.87 -3.25
CA ASN A 73 -36.12 22.21 -3.72
C ASN A 73 -34.93 22.85 -2.97
N VAL A 74 -34.06 22.03 -2.36
CA VAL A 74 -32.85 22.50 -1.65
C VAL A 74 -31.88 23.19 -2.62
N HIS A 75 -31.92 22.83 -3.90
CA HIS A 75 -31.14 23.45 -4.96
C HIS A 75 -31.47 24.93 -5.21
N MET A 76 -32.61 25.45 -4.73
CA MET A 76 -32.97 26.87 -4.88
C MET A 76 -32.09 27.79 -4.04
N ASN A 77 -31.55 27.30 -2.93
CA ASN A 77 -30.53 27.96 -2.13
C ASN A 77 -29.47 26.93 -1.75
N PRO A 78 -28.52 26.62 -2.65
CA PRO A 78 -27.62 25.49 -2.48
C PRO A 78 -26.79 25.67 -1.20
N PRO A 79 -26.85 24.71 -0.26
CA PRO A 79 -26.15 24.86 0.99
C PRO A 79 -24.65 24.66 0.82
N GLN A 80 -23.88 25.22 1.76
CA GLN A 80 -22.47 24.95 1.89
C GLN A 80 -22.25 23.67 2.69
N VAL A 81 -21.32 22.84 2.23
CA VAL A 81 -20.81 21.68 2.95
C VAL A 81 -19.44 22.01 3.49
N LYS A 82 -19.22 21.73 4.78
CA LYS A 82 -17.94 21.83 5.45
C LYS A 82 -17.39 20.43 5.72
N ALA A 83 -16.12 20.21 5.39
CA ALA A 83 -15.37 19.00 5.68
C ALA A 83 -14.43 19.27 6.87
N THR A 84 -14.41 18.39 7.86
CA THR A 84 -13.50 18.47 9.01
C THR A 84 -12.93 17.10 9.32
N ILE A 85 -11.66 17.03 9.70
CA ILE A 85 -11.05 15.78 10.16
C ILE A 85 -11.21 15.66 11.67
N ILE A 86 -11.68 14.50 12.11
CA ILE A 86 -11.91 14.18 13.52
C ILE A 86 -11.30 12.80 13.85
N SER A 87 -10.93 12.60 15.11
CA SER A 87 -10.39 11.33 15.59
C SER A 87 -11.48 10.29 15.80
N GLU A 88 -11.07 9.03 15.98
CA GLU A 88 -11.97 7.96 16.41
C GLU A 88 -12.76 8.30 17.67
N GLN A 89 -12.11 8.86 18.70
CA GLN A 89 -12.78 9.23 19.95
C GLN A 89 -13.84 10.32 19.73
N GLN A 90 -13.54 11.31 18.89
CA GLN A 90 -14.47 12.36 18.53
C GLN A 90 -15.65 11.83 17.70
N ALA A 91 -15.41 10.89 16.79
CA ALA A 91 -16.46 10.21 16.04
C ALA A 91 -17.40 9.40 16.97
N LYS A 92 -16.85 8.73 17.99
CA LYS A 92 -17.64 8.04 19.03
C LYS A 92 -18.49 9.02 19.85
N ALA A 93 -17.91 10.16 20.25
CA ALA A 93 -18.62 11.21 20.99
C ALA A 93 -19.75 11.85 20.17
N LEU A 94 -19.55 12.03 18.85
CA LEU A 94 -20.57 12.54 17.95
C LEU A 94 -21.82 11.66 17.88
N LEU A 95 -21.66 10.33 17.93
CA LEU A 95 -22.82 9.42 17.96
C LEU A 95 -23.61 9.51 19.28
N LYS A 96 -22.97 9.95 20.36
CA LYS A 96 -23.61 10.16 21.67
C LYS A 96 -24.22 11.56 21.82
N ASN A 97 -24.19 12.39 20.77
CA ASN A 97 -24.57 13.80 20.79
C ASN A 97 -23.85 14.63 21.88
N GLU A 98 -22.62 14.25 22.23
CA GLU A 98 -21.77 15.08 23.06
C GLU A 98 -21.28 16.29 22.25
N ASN A 99 -21.28 17.48 22.86
CA ASN A 99 -21.07 18.74 22.18
C ASN A 99 -19.57 18.94 21.82
N THR A 100 -19.13 18.33 20.71
CA THR A 100 -17.74 18.39 20.20
C THR A 100 -17.52 19.51 19.17
N ARG A 101 -18.39 20.53 19.16
CA ARG A 101 -18.64 21.43 18.03
C ARG A 101 -17.43 22.24 17.52
N ASN A 102 -16.31 22.27 18.24
CA ASN A 102 -15.13 23.07 17.88
C ASN A 102 -13.79 22.34 17.91
N ASP A 103 -13.76 21.04 18.22
CA ASP A 103 -12.49 20.33 18.41
C ASP A 103 -12.17 19.49 17.16
N SER A 104 -11.51 20.08 16.17
CA SER A 104 -11.03 19.33 15.01
C SER A 104 -9.69 18.68 15.32
N SER A 105 -9.51 17.43 14.92
CA SER A 105 -8.23 16.72 15.04
C SER A 105 -7.20 17.21 14.03
N GLY A 106 -7.52 18.15 13.13
CA GLY A 106 -6.57 18.63 12.14
C GLY A 106 -7.11 19.75 11.26
N GLU A 107 -6.22 20.36 10.47
CA GLU A 107 -6.52 21.49 9.60
C GLU A 107 -6.55 21.03 8.14
N ILE A 108 -7.74 20.99 7.53
CA ILE A 108 -7.92 20.76 6.09
C ILE A 108 -8.08 22.11 5.39
N LEU A 109 -7.26 22.36 4.37
CA LEU A 109 -7.39 23.48 3.45
C LEU A 109 -8.44 23.17 2.38
N ASN A 110 -9.13 24.20 1.87
CA ASN A 110 -10.20 24.09 0.86
C ASN A 110 -11.33 23.15 1.29
N ASN A 111 -11.67 23.20 2.57
CA ASN A 111 -12.60 22.28 3.21
C ASN A 111 -14.07 22.73 3.15
N ASN A 112 -14.39 23.78 2.40
CA ASN A 112 -15.74 24.26 2.18
C ASN A 112 -16.09 24.17 0.69
N CYS A 113 -17.29 23.69 0.39
CA CYS A 113 -17.78 23.56 -0.99
C CYS A 113 -19.29 23.79 -1.01
N VAL A 114 -19.77 24.63 -1.93
CA VAL A 114 -21.21 24.83 -2.15
C VAL A 114 -21.75 23.67 -2.98
N MET A 115 -22.94 23.16 -2.64
CA MET A 115 -23.57 22.11 -3.43
C MET A 115 -23.99 22.62 -4.81
N GLU A 116 -23.80 21.80 -5.84
CA GLU A 116 -24.14 22.10 -7.23
C GLU A 116 -25.28 21.18 -7.68
N TYR A 117 -26.30 21.76 -8.32
CA TYR A 117 -27.42 21.01 -8.88
C TYR A 117 -27.25 20.82 -10.38
N HIS A 118 -27.19 19.56 -10.80
CA HIS A 118 -27.11 19.20 -12.21
C HIS A 118 -28.49 18.85 -12.75
N GLN A 119 -29.05 19.71 -13.61
CA GLN A 119 -30.45 19.64 -14.05
C GLN A 119 -30.77 18.39 -14.87
N THR A 120 -29.83 17.91 -15.70
CA THR A 120 -30.04 16.74 -16.57
C THR A 120 -30.14 15.44 -15.78
N THR A 121 -29.37 15.31 -14.70
CA THR A 121 -29.34 14.11 -13.85
C THR A 121 -30.19 14.25 -12.59
N GLY A 122 -30.66 15.46 -12.27
CA GLY A 122 -31.41 15.75 -11.05
C GLY A 122 -30.58 15.60 -9.77
N THR A 123 -29.26 15.73 -9.85
CA THR A 123 -28.34 15.42 -8.74
C THR A 123 -27.84 16.68 -8.05
N LEU A 124 -27.94 16.72 -6.72
CA LEU A 124 -27.38 17.77 -5.88
C LEU A 124 -26.13 17.21 -5.15
N SER A 125 -24.95 17.68 -5.54
CA SER A 125 -23.66 17.17 -5.02
C SER A 125 -22.67 18.29 -4.73
N ALA A 126 -21.80 18.12 -3.74
CA ALA A 126 -20.65 19.00 -3.50
C ALA A 126 -19.34 18.28 -3.85
N HIS A 127 -18.56 18.88 -4.75
CA HIS A 127 -17.33 18.32 -5.31
C HIS A 127 -16.09 18.96 -4.68
N PHE A 128 -15.53 18.29 -3.68
CA PHE A 128 -14.25 18.70 -3.10
C PHE A 128 -13.12 18.17 -3.97
N ARG A 129 -12.48 19.03 -4.78
CA ARG A 129 -11.45 18.60 -5.76
C ARG A 129 -10.01 18.75 -5.26
N ASN A 130 -9.77 19.71 -4.37
CA ASN A 130 -8.43 20.19 -4.00
C ASN A 130 -8.26 20.34 -2.49
N MET A 131 -8.87 19.47 -1.69
CA MET A 131 -8.64 19.46 -0.24
C MET A 131 -7.20 19.08 0.06
N SER A 132 -6.62 19.62 1.13
CA SER A 132 -5.25 19.27 1.54
C SER A 132 -5.15 19.31 3.06
N LEU A 133 -4.65 18.23 3.67
CA LEU A 133 -4.45 18.14 5.11
C LEU A 133 -3.11 18.78 5.48
N LYS A 134 -3.14 19.93 6.15
CA LYS A 134 -1.95 20.72 6.49
C LYS A 134 -1.31 20.27 7.80
N ARG A 135 -2.14 20.04 8.83
CA ARG A 135 -1.72 19.62 10.16
C ARG A 135 -2.67 18.59 10.73
N ILE A 136 -2.14 17.68 11.54
CA ILE A 136 -2.90 16.67 12.29
C ILE A 136 -2.45 16.71 13.76
N ARG A 137 -3.43 16.70 14.66
CA ARG A 137 -3.26 16.51 16.10
C ARG A 137 -3.49 15.04 16.37
N ARG A 138 -2.54 14.45 17.09
CA ARG A 138 -2.57 13.03 17.45
C ARG A 138 -2.74 12.89 18.95
N SER A 139 -3.37 11.80 19.34
CA SER A 139 -3.57 11.46 20.74
C SER A 139 -2.25 11.01 21.37
N ASP A 140 -2.06 11.27 22.67
CA ASP A 140 -0.93 10.71 23.40
C ASP A 140 -1.01 9.19 23.41
N ARG A 141 0.05 8.54 22.93
CA ARG A 141 0.12 7.09 22.74
C ARG A 141 0.32 6.41 24.08
N ARG A 142 -0.36 5.27 24.29
CA ARG A 142 -0.09 4.37 25.41
C ARG A 142 0.38 3.02 24.87
N GLY A 143 1.53 2.55 25.34
CA GLY A 143 2.05 1.22 24.99
C GLY A 143 2.62 1.11 23.57
N ALA A 144 2.35 -0.01 22.89
CA ALA A 144 3.00 -0.41 21.64
C ALA A 144 2.27 0.03 20.35
N GLU A 145 1.31 0.96 20.43
CA GLU A 145 0.49 1.38 19.28
C GLU A 145 1.25 2.27 18.27
N SER A 146 1.25 1.89 17.00
CA SER A 146 1.93 2.63 15.93
C SER A 146 1.15 3.88 15.46
N VAL A 147 1.83 4.85 14.84
CA VAL A 147 1.22 6.05 14.21
C VAL A 147 0.35 5.68 13.03
N THR A 148 0.60 4.52 12.43
CA THR A 148 -0.15 4.01 11.30
C THR A 148 -1.40 3.24 11.71
N GLU A 149 -1.67 3.13 13.01
CA GLU A 149 -2.86 2.47 13.56
C GLU A 149 -3.93 3.47 14.00
N GLU A 150 -3.56 4.75 14.16
CA GLU A 150 -4.49 5.80 14.55
C GLU A 150 -5.44 6.13 13.39
N LYS A 151 -6.74 5.93 13.63
CA LYS A 151 -7.80 6.14 12.65
C LYS A 151 -8.48 7.49 12.85
N PHE A 152 -8.69 8.18 11.75
CA PHE A 152 -9.43 9.43 11.63
C PHE A 152 -10.60 9.24 10.68
N THR A 153 -11.48 10.23 10.61
CA THR A 153 -12.51 10.31 9.58
C THR A 153 -12.74 11.74 9.17
N ILE A 154 -13.21 11.93 7.95
CA ILE A 154 -13.65 13.22 7.45
C ILE A 154 -15.15 13.30 7.67
N LEU A 155 -15.54 14.17 8.60
CA LEU A 155 -16.91 14.57 8.83
C LEU A 155 -17.29 15.62 7.78
N PHE A 156 -18.33 15.31 7.01
CA PHE A 156 -19.01 16.30 6.17
C PHE A 156 -20.27 16.73 6.88
N GLU A 157 -20.43 18.04 7.05
CA GLU A 157 -21.61 18.65 7.66
C GLU A 157 -22.19 19.74 6.77
N SER A 158 -23.51 19.86 6.77
CA SER A 158 -24.22 20.90 6.05
C SER A 158 -25.52 21.25 6.76
N GLN A 159 -26.01 22.46 6.52
CA GLN A 159 -27.27 22.94 7.06
C GLN A 159 -28.09 23.58 5.94
N PHE A 160 -29.36 23.21 5.85
CA PHE A 160 -30.28 23.78 4.88
C PHE A 160 -31.71 23.78 5.40
N SER A 161 -32.54 24.62 4.78
CA SER A 161 -33.95 24.78 5.13
C SER A 161 -34.86 24.20 4.05
N VAL A 162 -35.99 23.63 4.43
CA VAL A 162 -37.03 23.11 3.52
C VAL A 162 -38.38 23.72 3.89
N GLY A 163 -39.25 23.93 2.89
CA GLY A 163 -40.63 24.38 3.12
C GLY A 163 -40.74 25.86 3.54
N GLY A 164 -39.98 26.76 2.92
CA GLY A 164 -40.09 28.19 3.24
C GLY A 164 -39.49 28.58 4.59
N ASN A 165 -38.43 27.89 5.02
CA ASN A 165 -37.73 28.05 6.32
C ASN A 165 -38.45 27.50 7.56
N GLU A 166 -39.51 26.70 7.39
CA GLU A 166 -40.18 26.04 8.52
C GLU A 166 -39.33 24.93 9.16
N LEU A 167 -38.56 24.20 8.35
CA LEU A 167 -37.73 23.09 8.81
C LEU A 167 -36.27 23.32 8.46
N VAL A 168 -35.43 23.36 9.49
CA VAL A 168 -33.97 23.48 9.35
C VAL A 168 -33.33 22.14 9.67
N PHE A 169 -32.63 21.56 8.68
CA PHE A 169 -31.94 20.28 8.83
C PHE A 169 -30.45 20.52 9.00
N GLN A 170 -29.85 19.84 9.98
CA GLN A 170 -28.40 19.68 10.09
C GLN A 170 -28.07 18.25 9.72
N VAL A 171 -27.40 18.07 8.59
CA VAL A 171 -27.00 16.75 8.09
C VAL A 171 -25.51 16.55 8.31
N LYS A 172 -25.14 15.32 8.68
CA LYS A 172 -23.76 14.91 8.95
C LYS A 172 -23.54 13.52 8.36
N THR A 173 -22.39 13.31 7.73
CA THR A 173 -21.94 11.99 7.29
C THR A 173 -20.45 11.84 7.55
N LEU A 174 -20.05 10.63 7.96
CA LEU A 174 -18.65 10.28 8.21
C LEU A 174 -18.07 9.51 7.02
N SER A 175 -16.83 9.79 6.66
CA SER A 175 -16.08 8.95 5.73
C SER A 175 -15.76 7.59 6.34
N LEU A 176 -15.40 6.65 5.48
CA LEU A 176 -14.65 5.46 5.92
C LEU A 176 -13.40 5.90 6.72
N PRO A 177 -12.90 5.06 7.63
CA PRO A 177 -11.71 5.41 8.39
C PRO A 177 -10.53 5.67 7.48
N VAL A 178 -9.78 6.69 7.87
CA VAL A 178 -8.60 7.19 7.18
C VAL A 178 -7.42 7.15 8.14
N VAL A 179 -6.29 6.65 7.67
CA VAL A 179 -5.00 6.73 8.38
C VAL A 179 -4.18 7.86 7.77
N VAL A 180 -3.64 8.73 8.64
CA VAL A 180 -2.85 9.89 8.21
C VAL A 180 -1.36 9.60 8.34
N ILE A 181 -0.63 9.70 7.24
CA ILE A 181 0.83 9.53 7.16
C ILE A 181 1.55 10.84 6.85
N VAL A 182 2.80 10.95 7.29
CA VAL A 182 3.68 12.09 6.95
C VAL A 182 4.69 11.73 5.86
N HIS A 183 5.10 10.46 5.80
CA HIS A 183 6.10 9.96 4.88
C HIS A 183 5.63 8.66 4.18
N GLY A 184 6.08 8.44 2.95
CA GLY A 184 5.66 7.28 2.14
C GLY A 184 6.10 5.93 2.70
N SER A 185 7.14 5.90 3.55
CA SER A 185 7.57 4.67 4.24
C SER A 185 6.51 4.11 5.20
N GLN A 186 5.52 4.92 5.60
CA GLN A 186 4.43 4.52 6.49
C GLN A 186 3.24 3.93 5.72
N ASP A 187 3.20 4.08 4.40
CA ASP A 187 2.07 3.71 3.55
C ASP A 187 1.71 2.23 3.66
N ASN A 188 2.73 1.36 3.71
CA ASN A 188 2.59 -0.07 3.89
C ASN A 188 1.79 -0.41 5.16
N ASN A 189 2.25 0.05 6.33
CA ASN A 189 1.60 -0.25 7.60
C ASN A 189 0.23 0.43 7.71
N ALA A 190 0.06 1.63 7.14
CA ALA A 190 -1.22 2.34 7.11
C ALA A 190 -2.27 1.59 6.27
N THR A 191 -1.85 1.05 5.12
CA THR A 191 -2.70 0.23 4.25
C THR A 191 -3.14 -1.06 4.96
N ALA A 192 -2.29 -1.65 5.80
CA ALA A 192 -2.66 -2.80 6.62
C ALA A 192 -3.84 -2.49 7.55
N THR A 193 -3.78 -1.36 8.25
CA THR A 193 -4.83 -0.89 9.18
C THR A 193 -6.14 -0.65 8.45
N VAL A 194 -6.07 -0.02 7.27
CA VAL A 194 -7.22 0.23 6.40
C VAL A 194 -7.82 -1.07 5.89
N LEU A 195 -6.99 -2.02 5.45
CA LEU A 195 -7.45 -3.32 4.96
C LEU A 195 -8.19 -4.07 6.06
N TRP A 196 -7.61 -4.13 7.27
CA TRP A 196 -8.23 -4.81 8.41
C TRP A 196 -9.57 -4.19 8.78
N ASP A 197 -9.66 -2.85 8.79
CA ASP A 197 -10.92 -2.18 9.09
C ASP A 197 -11.98 -2.41 8.02
N ASN A 198 -11.63 -2.28 6.73
CA ASN A 198 -12.57 -2.50 5.64
C ASN A 198 -13.06 -3.95 5.54
N ALA A 199 -12.20 -4.92 5.84
CA ALA A 199 -12.52 -6.34 5.71
C ALA A 199 -13.39 -6.86 6.86
N PHE A 200 -13.19 -6.33 8.09
CA PHE A 200 -13.75 -6.93 9.30
C PHE A 200 -14.65 -5.98 10.11
N ALA A 201 -15.05 -4.84 9.54
CA ALA A 201 -16.04 -3.96 10.13
C ALA A 201 -17.44 -4.59 10.17
N GLU A 202 -18.03 -4.68 11.36
CA GLU A 202 -19.43 -5.12 11.50
C GLU A 202 -20.42 -4.00 11.14
N PRO A 203 -21.58 -4.34 10.53
CA PRO A 203 -22.65 -3.37 10.29
C PRO A 203 -23.17 -2.75 11.60
N GLY A 204 -23.30 -1.42 11.64
CA GLY A 204 -23.82 -0.71 12.81
C GLY A 204 -22.85 -0.60 14.00
N ARG A 205 -21.58 -0.99 13.83
CA ARG A 205 -20.55 -0.85 14.87
C ARG A 205 -20.41 0.59 15.37
N VAL A 206 -19.96 0.71 16.62
CA VAL A 206 -19.39 1.96 17.13
C VAL A 206 -18.16 2.32 16.28
N PRO A 207 -17.99 3.61 15.88
CA PRO A 207 -16.96 4.03 14.94
C PRO A 207 -15.59 3.42 15.23
N PHE A 208 -15.11 2.74 14.20
CA PHE A 208 -13.76 2.19 14.02
C PHE A 208 -13.34 1.01 14.92
N ILE A 209 -14.27 0.46 15.70
CA ILE A 209 -14.06 -0.81 16.41
C ILE A 209 -13.97 -1.96 15.40
N VAL A 210 -12.94 -2.78 15.53
CA VAL A 210 -12.67 -3.96 14.69
C VAL A 210 -12.25 -5.12 15.59
N PRO A 211 -12.48 -6.38 15.17
CA PRO A 211 -12.01 -7.52 15.93
C PRO A 211 -10.47 -7.56 15.97
N ASP A 212 -9.92 -7.92 17.13
CA ASP A 212 -8.47 -8.09 17.32
C ASP A 212 -7.95 -9.38 16.66
N LYS A 213 -8.83 -10.37 16.44
CA LYS A 213 -8.52 -11.62 15.75
C LYS A 213 -9.64 -12.03 14.81
N VAL A 214 -9.27 -12.65 13.71
CA VAL A 214 -10.20 -13.09 12.65
C VAL A 214 -9.90 -14.52 12.24
N LEU A 215 -10.90 -15.19 11.68
CA LEU A 215 -10.69 -16.54 11.12
C LEU A 215 -9.84 -16.46 9.85
N TRP A 216 -8.92 -17.40 9.69
CA TRP A 216 -8.01 -17.45 8.54
C TRP A 216 -8.74 -17.42 7.19
N PRO A 217 -9.83 -18.19 6.95
CA PRO A 217 -10.58 -18.11 5.70
C PRO A 217 -11.12 -16.72 5.36
N GLN A 218 -11.61 -15.97 6.36
CA GLN A 218 -12.12 -14.60 6.16
C GLN A 218 -10.98 -13.67 5.74
N LEU A 219 -9.80 -13.85 6.35
CA LEU A 219 -8.62 -13.09 5.95
C LEU A 219 -8.12 -13.47 4.55
N CYS A 220 -8.16 -14.75 4.17
CA CYS A 220 -7.82 -15.18 2.82
C CYS A 220 -8.66 -14.50 1.75
N GLU A 221 -9.97 -14.34 1.99
CA GLU A 221 -10.86 -13.63 1.08
C GLU A 221 -10.45 -12.15 0.94
N ALA A 222 -10.17 -11.48 2.05
CA ALA A 222 -9.70 -10.10 2.06
C ALA A 222 -8.35 -9.93 1.33
N LEU A 223 -7.38 -10.83 1.59
CA LEU A 223 -6.09 -10.84 0.91
C LEU A 223 -6.23 -11.09 -0.59
N ASN A 224 -7.07 -12.03 -1.00
CA ASN A 224 -7.31 -12.33 -2.41
C ASN A 224 -7.99 -11.17 -3.14
N MET A 225 -8.98 -10.54 -2.51
CA MET A 225 -9.65 -9.36 -3.06
C MET A 225 -8.66 -8.20 -3.22
N LYS A 226 -7.86 -7.93 -2.19
CA LYS A 226 -6.82 -6.90 -2.22
C LYS A 226 -5.76 -7.20 -3.28
N TYR A 227 -5.31 -8.45 -3.39
CA TYR A 227 -4.32 -8.88 -4.38
C TYR A 227 -4.81 -8.66 -5.81
N LYS A 228 -6.03 -9.10 -6.14
CA LYS A 228 -6.64 -8.89 -7.47
C LYS A 228 -6.78 -7.40 -7.81
N ALA A 229 -7.23 -6.60 -6.85
CA ALA A 229 -7.39 -5.16 -7.02
C ALA A 229 -6.04 -4.44 -7.24
N GLU A 230 -5.03 -4.78 -6.44
CA GLU A 230 -3.73 -4.11 -6.46
C GLU A 230 -2.91 -4.49 -7.71
N VAL A 231 -2.87 -5.77 -8.05
CA VAL A 231 -2.20 -6.27 -9.26
C VAL A 231 -3.00 -5.94 -10.53
N GLN A 232 -4.28 -5.55 -10.38
CA GLN A 232 -5.23 -5.29 -11.47
C GLN A 232 -5.30 -6.49 -12.43
N SER A 233 -5.52 -7.66 -11.85
CA SER A 233 -5.61 -8.94 -12.55
C SER A 233 -6.84 -9.73 -12.10
N ASN A 234 -7.44 -10.45 -13.03
CA ASN A 234 -8.48 -11.42 -12.72
C ASN A 234 -7.90 -12.69 -12.06
N ARG A 235 -6.59 -12.96 -12.27
CA ARG A 235 -5.88 -14.06 -11.62
C ARG A 235 -5.55 -13.67 -10.18
N GLY A 236 -6.30 -14.26 -9.25
CA GLY A 236 -6.06 -14.12 -7.82
C GLY A 236 -5.17 -15.21 -7.23
N LEU A 237 -5.30 -15.37 -5.92
CA LEU A 237 -4.65 -16.43 -5.16
C LEU A 237 -5.42 -17.75 -5.34
N SER A 238 -4.74 -18.83 -5.73
CA SER A 238 -5.27 -20.20 -5.72
C SER A 238 -5.30 -20.76 -4.30
N GLU A 239 -5.97 -21.90 -4.11
CA GLU A 239 -5.98 -22.61 -2.83
C GLU A 239 -4.56 -22.99 -2.36
N GLU A 240 -3.71 -23.47 -3.26
CA GLU A 240 -2.29 -23.75 -2.98
C GLU A 240 -1.54 -22.50 -2.50
N ASN A 241 -1.79 -21.35 -3.11
CA ASN A 241 -1.19 -20.09 -2.67
C ASN A 241 -1.66 -19.71 -1.25
N LEU A 242 -2.94 -19.94 -0.93
CA LEU A 242 -3.49 -19.67 0.39
C LEU A 242 -2.91 -20.61 1.45
N VAL A 243 -2.68 -21.89 1.13
CA VAL A 243 -1.97 -22.83 2.01
C VAL A 243 -0.55 -22.35 2.29
N PHE A 244 0.20 -21.94 1.27
CA PHE A 244 1.53 -21.37 1.45
C PHE A 244 1.51 -20.13 2.37
N LEU A 245 0.53 -19.23 2.18
CA LEU A 245 0.36 -18.07 3.05
C LEU A 245 0.07 -18.48 4.49
N ALA A 246 -0.71 -19.54 4.70
CA ALA A 246 -1.02 -20.05 6.04
C ALA A 246 0.21 -20.65 6.71
N GLN A 247 0.99 -21.44 5.97
CA GLN A 247 2.28 -21.97 6.41
C GLN A 247 3.22 -20.83 6.83
N LYS A 248 3.30 -19.77 6.04
CA LYS A 248 4.12 -18.59 6.35
C LYS A 248 3.61 -17.83 7.56
N ALA A 249 2.30 -17.57 7.64
CA ALA A 249 1.70 -16.78 8.72
C ALA A 249 1.81 -17.48 10.08
N PHE A 250 1.56 -18.79 10.12
CA PHE A 250 1.51 -19.57 11.37
C PHE A 250 2.78 -20.38 11.64
N SER A 251 3.79 -20.33 10.76
CA SER A 251 4.97 -21.21 10.82
C SER A 251 4.61 -22.70 10.91
N SER A 252 3.51 -23.08 10.26
CA SER A 252 2.99 -24.44 10.23
C SER A 252 3.56 -25.22 9.03
N SER A 253 3.73 -26.53 9.18
CA SER A 253 4.19 -27.42 8.11
C SER A 253 3.06 -28.20 7.43
N SER A 254 1.79 -27.99 7.83
CA SER A 254 0.66 -28.69 7.18
C SER A 254 0.48 -28.23 5.74
N VAL A 255 0.10 -29.16 4.87
CA VAL A 255 -0.24 -28.88 3.46
C VAL A 255 -1.76 -28.94 3.23
N ASN A 256 -2.52 -29.41 4.24
CA ASN A 256 -3.95 -29.58 4.12
C ASN A 256 -4.70 -28.26 4.42
N PRO A 257 -5.51 -27.72 3.48
CA PRO A 257 -6.30 -26.50 3.71
C PRO A 257 -7.23 -26.57 4.93
N GLU A 258 -7.81 -27.74 5.22
CA GLU A 258 -8.80 -27.89 6.29
C GLU A 258 -8.23 -27.65 7.69
N ASP A 259 -6.92 -27.90 7.89
CA ASP A 259 -6.25 -27.67 9.17
C ASP A 259 -6.24 -26.19 9.56
N TYR A 260 -6.29 -25.30 8.56
CA TYR A 260 -6.24 -23.85 8.74
C TYR A 260 -7.63 -23.22 8.92
N ARG A 261 -8.71 -23.97 8.67
CA ARG A 261 -10.08 -23.43 8.63
C ARG A 261 -10.54 -22.82 9.95
N ASN A 262 -10.12 -23.41 11.06
CA ASN A 262 -10.46 -22.96 12.41
C ASN A 262 -9.35 -22.11 13.06
N MET A 263 -8.24 -21.88 12.35
CA MET A 263 -7.17 -21.04 12.87
C MET A 263 -7.59 -19.58 12.85
N THR A 264 -7.14 -18.84 13.86
CA THR A 264 -7.37 -17.40 13.95
C THR A 264 -6.06 -16.66 13.85
N MET A 265 -6.08 -15.53 13.15
CA MET A 265 -4.95 -14.62 13.06
C MET A 265 -5.25 -13.36 13.86
N THR A 266 -4.33 -12.95 14.73
CA THR A 266 -4.44 -11.68 15.45
C THR A 266 -3.90 -10.52 14.61
N TRP A 267 -4.35 -9.30 14.91
CA TRP A 267 -3.78 -8.08 14.32
C TRP A 267 -2.28 -7.99 14.59
N SER A 268 -1.84 -8.39 15.78
CA SER A 268 -0.43 -8.41 16.15
C SER A 268 0.39 -9.31 15.24
N GLN A 269 -0.05 -10.56 15.02
CA GLN A 269 0.61 -11.49 14.10
C GLN A 269 0.59 -11.02 12.64
N PHE A 270 -0.45 -10.29 12.24
CA PHE A 270 -0.59 -9.79 10.88
C PHE A 270 0.39 -8.66 10.56
N ASN A 271 0.52 -7.66 11.45
CA ASN A 271 1.25 -6.43 11.14
C ASN A 271 2.04 -5.77 12.30
N ARG A 272 2.17 -6.38 13.47
CA ARG A 272 3.05 -5.87 14.55
C ARG A 272 4.25 -6.77 14.82
N GLU A 273 4.02 -8.08 14.87
CA GLU A 273 5.03 -9.10 15.12
C GLU A 273 5.78 -9.45 13.84
N SER A 274 7.11 -9.46 13.92
CA SER A 274 7.96 -9.95 12.83
C SER A 274 7.83 -11.46 12.69
N LEU A 275 7.88 -11.94 11.45
CA LEU A 275 7.91 -13.38 11.18
C LEU A 275 9.16 -14.03 11.83
N PRO A 276 9.10 -15.30 12.26
CA PRO A 276 10.23 -15.96 12.88
C PRO A 276 11.49 -15.94 12.00
N GLY A 277 12.60 -15.46 12.56
CA GLY A 277 13.87 -15.32 11.85
C GLY A 277 13.93 -14.17 10.83
N ARG A 278 12.94 -13.26 10.84
CA ARG A 278 12.85 -12.09 9.95
C ARG A 278 12.72 -10.79 10.74
N ASN A 279 12.98 -9.68 10.06
CA ASN A 279 12.83 -8.33 10.59
C ASN A 279 11.59 -7.60 10.03
N PHE A 280 10.66 -8.35 9.44
CA PHE A 280 9.43 -7.82 8.83
C PHE A 280 8.22 -8.67 9.18
N THR A 281 7.04 -8.04 9.12
CA THR A 281 5.75 -8.66 9.43
C THR A 281 5.22 -9.45 8.25
N PHE A 282 4.18 -10.28 8.48
CA PHE A 282 3.48 -10.99 7.41
C PHE A 282 2.96 -10.01 6.34
N TRP A 283 2.30 -8.93 6.77
CA TRP A 283 1.75 -7.93 5.86
C TRP A 283 2.83 -7.23 5.03
N GLN A 284 3.95 -6.82 5.66
CA GLN A 284 5.05 -6.15 4.95
C GLN A 284 5.59 -7.02 3.81
N TRP A 285 5.74 -8.32 4.06
CA TRP A 285 6.14 -9.28 3.04
C TRP A 285 5.11 -9.38 1.92
N PHE A 286 3.83 -9.55 2.27
CA PHE A 286 2.75 -9.74 1.30
C PHE A 286 2.53 -8.50 0.41
N ASP A 287 2.56 -7.30 1.01
CA ASP A 287 2.46 -6.04 0.28
C ASP A 287 3.67 -5.82 -0.64
N GLY A 288 4.88 -6.17 -0.20
CA GLY A 288 6.06 -6.17 -1.07
C GLY A 288 5.90 -7.08 -2.29
N VAL A 289 5.29 -8.25 -2.13
CA VAL A 289 4.95 -9.16 -3.23
C VAL A 289 3.92 -8.54 -4.18
N MET A 290 2.86 -7.92 -3.65
CA MET A 290 1.86 -7.23 -4.46
C MET A 290 2.48 -6.09 -5.27
N GLU A 291 3.31 -5.27 -4.63
CA GLU A 291 3.93 -4.11 -5.26
C GLU A 291 4.95 -4.51 -6.35
N LEU A 292 5.77 -5.54 -6.08
CA LEU A 292 6.66 -6.12 -7.10
C LEU A 292 5.86 -6.65 -8.29
N THR A 293 4.77 -7.37 -8.00
CA THR A 293 3.94 -7.98 -9.04
C THR A 293 3.29 -6.91 -9.90
N LYS A 294 2.67 -5.92 -9.27
CA LYS A 294 2.02 -4.78 -9.92
C LYS A 294 2.98 -4.01 -10.83
N LYS A 295 4.20 -3.71 -10.35
CA LYS A 295 5.17 -2.87 -11.08
C LYS A 295 5.88 -3.60 -12.22
N HIS A 296 6.30 -4.84 -12.01
CA HIS A 296 7.24 -5.51 -12.91
C HIS A 296 6.75 -6.85 -13.47
N LEU A 297 5.85 -7.54 -12.77
CA LEU A 297 5.56 -8.96 -13.06
C LEU A 297 4.13 -9.20 -13.55
N LYS A 298 3.27 -8.18 -13.60
CA LYS A 298 1.84 -8.31 -13.94
C LYS A 298 1.56 -9.13 -15.21
N PRO A 299 2.25 -8.92 -16.35
CA PRO A 299 2.00 -9.73 -17.54
C PRO A 299 2.38 -11.21 -17.32
N HIS A 300 3.47 -11.46 -16.61
CA HIS A 300 4.00 -12.80 -16.35
C HIS A 300 3.14 -13.56 -15.34
N TRP A 301 2.56 -12.83 -14.38
CA TRP A 301 1.55 -13.35 -13.47
C TRP A 301 0.29 -13.77 -14.23
N ASN A 302 -0.20 -12.94 -15.14
CA ASN A 302 -1.43 -13.23 -15.89
C ASN A 302 -1.29 -14.44 -16.82
N ASP A 303 -0.11 -14.65 -17.40
CA ASP A 303 0.19 -15.79 -18.27
C ASP A 303 0.45 -17.11 -17.52
N GLY A 304 0.36 -17.09 -16.18
CA GLY A 304 0.70 -18.27 -15.39
C GLY A 304 2.20 -18.60 -15.40
N ALA A 305 3.08 -17.68 -15.78
CA ALA A 305 4.52 -17.93 -15.82
C ALA A 305 5.15 -17.99 -14.42
N ILE A 306 4.51 -17.33 -13.45
CA ILE A 306 4.94 -17.27 -12.06
C ILE A 306 4.04 -18.19 -11.22
N LEU A 307 4.66 -19.15 -10.54
CA LEU A 307 4.03 -19.91 -9.46
C LEU A 307 3.92 -19.03 -8.20
N GLY A 308 5.02 -18.37 -7.84
CA GLY A 308 5.04 -17.32 -6.81
C GLY A 308 5.04 -17.87 -5.39
N PHE A 309 3.90 -18.37 -4.91
CA PHE A 309 3.69 -18.74 -3.51
C PHE A 309 4.16 -20.19 -3.25
N VAL A 310 5.46 -20.42 -3.37
CA VAL A 310 6.09 -21.74 -3.21
C VAL A 310 7.32 -21.60 -2.31
N ASN A 311 7.42 -22.42 -1.26
CA ASN A 311 8.55 -22.38 -0.35
C ASN A 311 9.78 -23.10 -0.94
N LYS A 312 10.96 -22.91 -0.34
CA LYS A 312 12.21 -23.51 -0.85
C LYS A 312 12.15 -25.05 -0.92
N GLN A 313 11.54 -25.71 0.07
CA GLN A 313 11.43 -27.16 0.12
C GLN A 313 10.47 -27.70 -0.94
N GLN A 314 9.28 -27.11 -1.08
CA GLN A 314 8.32 -27.42 -2.12
C GLN A 314 8.93 -27.25 -3.51
N ALA A 315 9.64 -26.13 -3.74
CA ALA A 315 10.33 -25.92 -5.01
C ALA A 315 11.38 -27.01 -5.29
N GLN A 316 12.10 -27.45 -4.26
CA GLN A 316 13.05 -28.55 -4.38
C GLN A 316 12.35 -29.86 -4.77
N ASP A 317 11.30 -30.24 -4.06
CA ASP A 317 10.56 -31.49 -4.30
C ASP A 317 9.89 -31.49 -5.70
N MET A 318 9.35 -30.35 -6.12
CA MET A 318 8.73 -30.17 -7.44
C MET A 318 9.74 -30.28 -8.60
N LEU A 319 10.97 -29.82 -8.41
CA LEU A 319 11.99 -29.75 -9.45
C LEU A 319 12.87 -31.00 -9.55
N MET A 320 13.13 -31.71 -8.43
CA MET A 320 14.03 -32.88 -8.42
C MET A 320 13.58 -33.99 -9.38
N SER A 321 12.27 -34.15 -9.59
CA SER A 321 11.68 -35.14 -10.51
C SER A 321 11.66 -34.70 -11.98
N LYS A 322 12.02 -33.46 -12.30
CA LYS A 322 11.93 -32.84 -13.64
C LYS A 322 13.25 -32.89 -14.40
N PRO A 323 13.28 -32.77 -15.73
CA PRO A 323 14.54 -32.81 -16.50
C PRO A 323 15.45 -31.62 -16.20
N ASN A 324 16.76 -31.78 -16.44
CA ASN A 324 17.75 -30.72 -16.23
C ASN A 324 17.40 -29.46 -17.05
N GLY A 325 17.59 -28.30 -16.43
CA GLY A 325 17.21 -27.00 -17.00
C GLY A 325 15.74 -26.63 -16.80
N THR A 326 14.95 -27.46 -16.10
CA THR A 326 13.61 -27.08 -15.63
C THR A 326 13.72 -26.09 -14.48
N PHE A 327 12.96 -24.99 -14.55
CA PHE A 327 12.98 -23.93 -13.55
C PHE A 327 11.58 -23.45 -13.18
N LEU A 328 11.48 -22.79 -12.04
CA LEU A 328 10.27 -22.09 -11.59
C LEU A 328 10.61 -20.75 -10.95
N LEU A 329 9.61 -19.88 -10.93
CA LEU A 329 9.68 -18.56 -10.32
C LEU A 329 8.87 -18.55 -9.03
N ARG A 330 9.52 -18.20 -7.92
CA ARG A 330 8.89 -18.11 -6.59
C ARG A 330 9.27 -16.83 -5.88
N PHE A 331 8.38 -16.30 -5.06
CA PHE A 331 8.66 -15.15 -4.21
C PHE A 331 9.66 -15.53 -3.12
N SER A 332 10.54 -14.59 -2.78
CA SER A 332 11.55 -14.81 -1.75
C SER A 332 10.90 -14.79 -0.37
N ASP A 333 11.18 -15.81 0.44
CA ASP A 333 10.79 -15.83 1.85
C ASP A 333 11.65 -14.90 2.70
N SER A 334 12.83 -14.53 2.19
CA SER A 334 13.86 -13.80 2.93
C SER A 334 13.93 -12.32 2.65
N GLU A 335 13.39 -11.90 1.50
CA GLU A 335 13.56 -10.55 1.00
C GLU A 335 12.20 -10.01 0.57
N ILE A 336 11.81 -8.87 1.16
CA ILE A 336 10.55 -8.20 0.84
C ILE A 336 10.57 -7.77 -0.63
N GLY A 337 9.50 -8.11 -1.37
CA GLY A 337 9.42 -7.75 -2.78
C GLY A 337 10.54 -8.35 -3.63
N GLY A 338 11.04 -9.53 -3.23
CA GLY A 338 12.00 -10.31 -4.01
C GLY A 338 11.33 -11.48 -4.74
N ILE A 339 11.80 -11.79 -5.95
CA ILE A 339 11.47 -13.03 -6.68
C ILE A 339 12.76 -13.77 -7.06
N THR A 340 12.79 -15.09 -6.85
CA THR A 340 13.97 -15.93 -7.14
C THR A 340 13.64 -16.98 -8.20
N ILE A 341 14.69 -17.40 -8.91
CA ILE A 341 14.65 -18.48 -9.88
C ILE A 341 15.25 -19.72 -9.20
N ALA A 342 14.46 -20.79 -9.13
CA ALA A 342 14.92 -22.11 -8.72
C ALA A 342 14.96 -23.03 -9.93
N TRP A 343 16.04 -23.78 -10.13
CA TRP A 343 16.18 -24.71 -11.26
C TRP A 343 16.90 -25.99 -10.87
N VAL A 344 16.60 -27.09 -11.56
CA VAL A 344 17.30 -28.36 -11.39
C VAL A 344 18.40 -28.50 -12.44
N ALA A 345 19.59 -28.84 -11.99
CA ALA A 345 20.73 -29.15 -12.86
C ALA A 345 21.66 -30.16 -12.18
N GLU A 346 22.44 -30.87 -12.98
CA GLU A 346 23.55 -31.66 -12.46
C GLU A 346 24.63 -30.75 -11.89
N ASN A 347 25.27 -31.22 -10.83
CA ASN A 347 26.37 -30.53 -10.18
C ASN A 347 27.57 -30.48 -11.14
N PRO A 348 28.03 -29.29 -11.56
CA PRO A 348 29.19 -29.16 -12.44
C PRO A 348 30.45 -29.81 -11.85
N ASN A 349 30.55 -29.90 -10.52
CA ASN A 349 31.70 -30.42 -9.81
C ASN A 349 31.60 -31.92 -9.49
N LYS A 350 30.42 -32.54 -9.63
CA LYS A 350 30.17 -33.95 -9.30
C LYS A 350 29.17 -34.56 -10.28
N ALA A 351 29.70 -35.20 -11.32
CA ALA A 351 28.89 -35.88 -12.33
C ALA A 351 27.93 -36.89 -11.70
N GLY A 352 26.65 -36.82 -12.06
CA GLY A 352 25.59 -37.69 -11.54
C GLY A 352 24.87 -37.20 -10.28
N GLU A 353 25.37 -36.15 -9.60
CA GLU A 353 24.65 -35.54 -8.47
C GLU A 353 23.71 -34.44 -8.99
N ARG A 354 22.40 -34.64 -8.83
CA ARG A 354 21.38 -33.65 -9.20
C ARG A 354 20.97 -32.84 -7.99
N MET A 355 20.92 -31.53 -8.14
CA MET A 355 20.46 -30.63 -7.07
C MET A 355 19.66 -29.46 -7.60
N VAL A 356 18.90 -28.82 -6.70
CA VAL A 356 18.12 -27.63 -7.01
C VAL A 356 18.88 -26.39 -6.60
N TRP A 357 19.23 -25.60 -7.59
CA TRP A 357 19.92 -24.34 -7.44
C TRP A 357 18.91 -23.20 -7.27
N ASN A 358 19.26 -22.17 -6.49
CA ASN A 358 18.42 -21.01 -6.26
C ASN A 358 19.26 -19.75 -6.45
N LEU A 359 18.81 -18.83 -7.32
CA LEU A 359 19.49 -17.55 -7.48
C LEU A 359 19.18 -16.60 -6.33
N MET A 360 20.07 -15.63 -6.13
CA MET A 360 19.77 -14.47 -5.31
C MET A 360 18.46 -13.81 -5.81
N PRO A 361 17.53 -13.42 -4.92
CA PRO A 361 16.28 -12.81 -5.33
C PRO A 361 16.50 -11.49 -6.09
N TYR A 362 15.66 -11.24 -7.08
CA TYR A 362 15.56 -9.96 -7.77
C TYR A 362 14.51 -9.09 -7.14
N THR A 363 14.86 -7.83 -6.96
CA THR A 363 13.99 -6.78 -6.44
C THR A 363 13.60 -5.78 -7.52
N THR A 364 12.77 -4.81 -7.15
CA THR A 364 12.45 -3.62 -7.98
C THR A 364 13.71 -2.91 -8.50
N LYS A 365 14.81 -2.89 -7.73
CA LYS A 365 16.07 -2.27 -8.16
C LYS A 365 16.69 -3.02 -9.33
N ASP A 366 16.66 -4.35 -9.28
CA ASP A 366 17.20 -5.21 -10.33
C ASP A 366 16.38 -5.12 -11.62
N PHE A 367 15.05 -5.03 -11.50
CA PHE A 367 14.15 -4.88 -12.64
C PHE A 367 14.15 -3.49 -13.27
N SER A 368 14.60 -2.47 -12.52
CA SER A 368 14.86 -1.14 -13.08
C SER A 368 16.08 -1.13 -14.02
N ILE A 369 17.02 -2.06 -13.82
CA ILE A 369 18.22 -2.20 -14.67
C ILE A 369 17.92 -3.09 -15.89
N ARG A 370 17.27 -4.24 -15.67
CA ARG A 370 16.98 -5.22 -16.72
C ARG A 370 15.74 -6.04 -16.34
N SER A 371 14.85 -6.24 -17.30
CA SER A 371 13.57 -6.92 -17.09
C SER A 371 13.74 -8.40 -16.67
N LEU A 372 12.70 -8.99 -16.08
CA LEU A 372 12.70 -10.40 -15.72
C LEU A 372 12.91 -11.30 -16.95
N ALA A 373 12.19 -11.03 -18.05
CA ALA A 373 12.28 -11.83 -19.27
C ALA A 373 13.70 -11.80 -19.87
N ASP A 374 14.32 -10.61 -19.95
CA ASP A 374 15.69 -10.49 -20.47
C ASP A 374 16.72 -11.20 -19.57
N ARG A 375 16.55 -11.14 -18.25
CA ARG A 375 17.40 -11.88 -17.30
C ARG A 375 17.26 -13.40 -17.47
N ILE A 376 16.04 -13.89 -17.69
CA ILE A 376 15.78 -15.30 -17.98
C ILE A 376 16.38 -15.70 -19.34
N SER A 377 16.32 -14.80 -20.33
CA SER A 377 16.91 -15.03 -21.66
C SER A 377 18.42 -15.17 -21.60
N ASP A 378 19.11 -14.41 -20.73
CA ASP A 378 20.57 -14.45 -20.60
C ASP A 378 21.07 -15.81 -20.05
N LEU A 379 20.21 -16.56 -19.35
CA LEU A 379 20.55 -17.83 -18.72
C LEU A 379 20.26 -19.01 -19.65
N ASN A 380 21.28 -19.45 -20.39
CA ASN A 380 21.16 -20.53 -21.37
C ASN A 380 20.88 -21.90 -20.76
N HIS A 381 21.24 -22.12 -19.49
CA HIS A 381 20.97 -23.38 -18.79
C HIS A 381 19.50 -23.52 -18.36
N LEU A 382 18.70 -22.45 -18.44
CA LEU A 382 17.26 -22.49 -18.23
C LEU A 382 16.55 -22.82 -19.55
N LEU A 383 15.83 -23.94 -19.57
CA LEU A 383 15.25 -24.51 -20.79
C LEU A 383 13.72 -24.60 -20.72
N PHE A 384 13.20 -25.09 -19.60
CA PHE A 384 11.77 -25.37 -19.43
C PHE A 384 11.23 -24.67 -18.19
N LEU A 385 10.18 -23.87 -18.34
CA LEU A 385 9.41 -23.38 -17.23
C LEU A 385 8.48 -24.49 -16.73
N TYR A 386 8.47 -24.72 -15.42
CA TYR A 386 7.62 -25.71 -14.78
C TYR A 386 6.14 -25.54 -15.19
N PRO A 387 5.41 -26.66 -15.46
CA PRO A 387 5.88 -28.04 -15.36
C PRO A 387 6.70 -28.55 -16.56
N ASP A 388 6.45 -28.05 -17.78
CA ASP A 388 7.00 -28.60 -19.03
C ASP A 388 6.91 -27.62 -20.23
N ARG A 389 6.83 -26.30 -19.98
CA ARG A 389 6.72 -25.30 -21.06
C ARG A 389 8.10 -24.80 -21.51
N PRO A 390 8.42 -24.78 -22.81
CA PRO A 390 9.68 -24.18 -23.30
C PRO A 390 9.84 -22.72 -22.90
N LYS A 391 11.05 -22.31 -22.50
CA LYS A 391 11.38 -20.94 -22.07
C LYS A 391 10.94 -19.90 -23.11
N ASP A 392 11.30 -20.10 -24.37
CA ASP A 392 11.04 -19.12 -25.42
C ASP A 392 9.55 -19.01 -25.75
N GLU A 393 8.77 -20.08 -25.61
CA GLU A 393 7.31 -20.03 -25.79
C GLU A 393 6.65 -19.06 -24.80
N VAL A 394 7.14 -19.05 -23.56
CA VAL A 394 6.55 -18.24 -22.48
C VAL A 394 7.08 -16.80 -22.48
N PHE A 395 8.39 -16.62 -22.69
CA PHE A 395 9.06 -15.34 -22.45
C PHE A 395 9.45 -14.57 -23.72
N SER A 396 9.46 -15.17 -24.91
CA SER A 396 9.91 -14.50 -26.15
C SER A 396 9.17 -13.19 -26.44
N LYS A 397 7.86 -13.16 -26.16
CA LYS A 397 7.03 -11.95 -26.33
C LYS A 397 7.40 -10.78 -25.42
N TYR A 398 8.20 -11.03 -24.37
CA TYR A 398 8.65 -10.03 -23.41
C TYR A 398 10.13 -9.66 -23.58
N TYR A 399 10.85 -10.29 -24.52
CA TYR A 399 12.25 -9.96 -24.76
C TYR A 399 12.39 -8.58 -25.38
N THR A 400 13.35 -7.83 -24.86
CA THR A 400 13.74 -6.57 -25.47
C THR A 400 14.40 -6.87 -26.81
N PRO A 401 13.88 -6.39 -27.94
CA PRO A 401 14.48 -6.65 -29.24
C PRO A 401 15.93 -6.15 -29.25
N PRO A 402 16.86 -6.90 -29.88
CA PRO A 402 18.22 -6.43 -30.02
C PRO A 402 18.20 -5.09 -30.77
N LEU A 403 18.72 -4.04 -30.14
CA LEU A 403 18.86 -2.73 -30.76
C LEU A 403 19.78 -2.87 -31.98
N SER A 404 19.18 -2.92 -33.16
CA SER A 404 19.90 -3.01 -34.42
C SER A 404 20.42 -1.63 -34.81
N LYS A 405 21.76 -1.53 -34.89
CA LYS A 405 22.62 -0.48 -35.47
C LYS A 405 23.27 0.45 -34.45
N ALA A 406 24.61 0.48 -34.54
CA ALA A 406 25.43 1.56 -34.00
C ALA A 406 24.97 2.88 -34.64
N VAL A 407 24.61 3.83 -33.81
CA VAL A 407 24.45 5.23 -34.25
C VAL A 407 25.78 5.89 -33.96
N ASP A 408 26.43 6.40 -35.00
CA ASP A 408 27.60 7.28 -34.89
C ASP A 408 28.89 6.61 -34.34
N GLY A 409 29.14 5.34 -34.69
CA GLY A 409 30.39 4.64 -34.34
C GLY A 409 30.49 4.17 -32.88
N TYR A 410 29.53 4.52 -32.02
CA TYR A 410 29.45 4.02 -30.65
C TYR A 410 28.70 2.68 -30.59
N VAL A 411 29.38 1.64 -30.11
CA VAL A 411 28.74 0.37 -29.76
C VAL A 411 28.04 0.54 -28.42
N LYS A 412 26.71 0.37 -28.40
CA LYS A 412 25.94 0.48 -27.16
C LYS A 412 26.27 -0.71 -26.23
N PRO A 413 26.78 -0.49 -25.00
CA PRO A 413 27.10 -1.58 -24.09
C PRO A 413 25.84 -2.38 -23.73
N GLN A 414 25.96 -3.70 -23.75
CA GLN A 414 24.89 -4.62 -23.33
C GLN A 414 25.28 -5.30 -22.02
N ILE A 415 24.40 -5.22 -21.02
CA ILE A 415 24.56 -5.90 -19.74
C ILE A 415 23.86 -7.25 -19.85
N LYS A 416 24.58 -8.34 -19.55
CA LYS A 416 24.01 -9.69 -19.49
C LYS A 416 24.23 -10.31 -18.11
N GLN A 417 23.29 -11.13 -17.70
CA GLN A 417 23.42 -11.93 -16.49
C GLN A 417 24.15 -13.25 -16.76
N VAL A 418 25.06 -13.65 -15.87
CA VAL A 418 25.77 -14.93 -15.93
C VAL A 418 25.81 -15.60 -14.56
N VAL A 419 25.86 -16.93 -14.55
CA VAL A 419 26.13 -17.74 -13.36
C VAL A 419 27.44 -18.49 -13.62
N PRO A 420 28.55 -18.13 -12.95
CA PRO A 420 29.89 -18.62 -13.30
C PRO A 420 30.01 -20.14 -13.37
N GLU A 421 29.33 -20.89 -12.49
CA GLU A 421 29.41 -22.36 -12.50
C GLU A 421 28.72 -23.01 -13.72
N PHE A 422 27.88 -22.26 -14.44
CA PHE A 422 27.09 -22.73 -15.58
C PHE A 422 27.44 -22.02 -16.90
N THR A 423 28.45 -21.15 -16.90
CA THR A 423 29.03 -20.63 -18.13
C THR A 423 30.02 -21.64 -18.68
N THR A 424 29.70 -22.28 -19.80
CA THR A 424 30.72 -22.94 -20.62
C THR A 424 31.73 -21.88 -21.07
N PRO A 425 33.05 -22.06 -20.88
CA PRO A 425 34.02 -21.22 -21.58
C PRO A 425 33.81 -21.48 -23.07
N ASN A 426 33.19 -20.53 -23.76
CA ASN A 426 32.99 -20.64 -25.20
C ASN A 426 34.38 -20.52 -25.85
N PRO A 427 34.90 -21.54 -26.56
CA PRO A 427 36.04 -21.33 -27.43
C PRO A 427 35.49 -20.71 -28.72
N ASP A 428 35.38 -19.39 -28.81
CA ASP A 428 35.17 -18.76 -30.11
C ASP A 428 36.42 -18.98 -30.97
N PRO A 429 36.35 -19.66 -32.13
CA PRO A 429 37.48 -19.79 -33.04
C PRO A 429 37.48 -18.59 -33.99
N ALA A 430 37.77 -17.39 -33.49
CA ALA A 430 38.21 -16.22 -34.28
C ALA A 430 38.37 -14.97 -33.39
N ALA A 431 39.30 -15.00 -32.44
CA ALA A 431 39.86 -13.76 -31.89
C ALA A 431 41.38 -13.92 -31.88
N ASN A 432 42.06 -13.25 -32.82
CA ASN A 432 43.51 -13.12 -32.81
C ASN A 432 43.95 -12.53 -31.45
N PRO A 433 44.97 -13.11 -30.79
CA PRO A 433 45.48 -12.58 -29.54
C PRO A 433 46.47 -11.45 -29.85
N THR A 434 45.97 -10.24 -30.06
CA THR A 434 46.81 -9.05 -29.85
C THR A 434 46.72 -8.65 -28.39
N TYR A 435 47.47 -9.40 -27.58
CA TYR A 435 47.89 -8.98 -26.24
C TYR A 435 48.81 -7.76 -26.43
N MET A 436 48.28 -6.55 -26.21
CA MET A 436 49.12 -5.40 -25.94
C MET A 436 49.42 -5.37 -24.46
N ASP A 437 50.64 -5.78 -24.14
CA ASP A 437 51.29 -5.69 -22.84
C ASP A 437 51.47 -4.20 -22.49
N HIS A 438 50.57 -3.66 -21.65
CA HIS A 438 50.77 -2.35 -21.06
C HIS A 438 51.43 -2.51 -19.69
N ALA A 439 52.75 -2.32 -19.74
CA ALA A 439 53.69 -1.89 -18.71
C ALA A 439 53.17 -1.81 -17.25
N ALA A 440 53.85 -2.58 -16.40
CA ALA A 440 53.85 -2.44 -14.96
C ALA A 440 54.23 -1.01 -14.52
N SER A 441 53.55 -0.50 -13.49
CA SER A 441 53.99 0.62 -12.67
C SER A 441 54.01 0.18 -11.20
N PRO A 442 54.91 0.77 -10.38
CA PRO A 442 55.75 0.00 -9.46
C PRO A 442 55.13 -0.24 -8.09
N ALA A 443 55.54 -1.35 -7.48
CA ALA A 443 55.30 -1.67 -6.08
C ALA A 443 56.13 -0.77 -5.15
N VAL A 444 55.48 -0.21 -4.13
CA VAL A 444 56.13 0.27 -2.90
C VAL A 444 55.59 -0.55 -1.73
N ASN A 445 56.48 -1.39 -1.18
CA ASN A 445 56.33 -2.06 0.11
C ASN A 445 56.39 -1.03 1.24
N GLN A 446 55.43 -1.06 2.19
CA GLN A 446 55.67 -1.36 3.61
C GLN A 446 54.38 -1.27 4.46
N PRO A 447 54.34 -1.91 5.65
CA PRO A 447 53.13 -2.48 6.24
C PRO A 447 52.55 -1.64 7.39
N HIS A 448 51.23 -1.58 7.52
CA HIS A 448 50.59 -1.14 8.77
C HIS A 448 49.55 -2.16 9.26
N ALA A 449 49.79 -2.55 10.51
CA ALA A 449 49.11 -3.58 11.26
C ALA A 449 47.70 -3.14 11.69
N TYR A 450 46.79 -4.10 11.71
CA TYR A 450 45.49 -4.00 12.39
C TYR A 450 45.72 -3.93 13.91
N GLY A 451 45.28 -2.84 14.54
CA GLY A 451 45.18 -2.72 16.00
C GLY A 451 43.75 -2.95 16.46
N LEU A 452 43.53 -4.09 17.12
CA LEU A 452 42.35 -4.37 17.95
C LEU A 452 42.32 -3.40 19.15
N TYR A 453 41.15 -2.85 19.48
CA TYR A 453 40.95 -2.22 20.78
C TYR A 453 40.60 -3.27 21.86
N PRO A 454 41.13 -3.14 23.10
CA PRO A 454 40.95 -4.11 24.17
C PRO A 454 39.63 -3.90 24.95
N PRO A 455 39.17 -4.91 25.72
CA PRO A 455 37.96 -4.82 26.52
C PRO A 455 38.24 -4.11 27.84
N ILE A 456 37.31 -3.25 28.30
CA ILE A 456 37.29 -2.75 29.67
C ILE A 456 35.94 -3.12 30.28
N GLY A 457 35.98 -3.92 31.34
CA GLY A 457 34.82 -4.30 32.14
C GLY A 457 34.60 -3.35 33.31
N ASP A 458 33.32 -3.04 33.52
CA ASP A 458 32.57 -2.84 34.79
C ASP A 458 33.01 -1.75 35.81
N PRO A 459 32.12 -1.38 36.76
CA PRO A 459 30.68 -1.07 36.69
C PRO A 459 30.36 0.26 37.43
N MET A 460 29.24 0.95 37.16
CA MET A 460 28.61 1.81 38.19
C MET A 460 27.20 2.26 37.82
N LEU A 461 26.24 1.79 38.62
CA LEU A 461 24.97 2.47 38.86
C LEU A 461 25.22 3.60 39.88
N ASP A 462 24.71 4.80 39.60
CA ASP A 462 24.01 5.74 40.50
C ASP A 462 23.56 6.94 39.63
N ALA A 463 22.27 7.24 39.48
CA ALA A 463 21.36 7.90 40.43
C ALA A 463 21.72 9.38 40.66
N ASP A 464 20.86 10.26 40.11
CA ASP A 464 20.83 11.73 40.22
C ASP A 464 21.95 12.54 39.53
N GLY A 465 21.63 13.09 38.36
CA GLY A 465 22.43 14.10 37.65
C GLY A 465 21.62 14.77 36.54
N ASP A 466 21.35 16.06 36.72
CA ASP A 466 20.57 16.96 35.86
C ASP A 466 21.13 17.02 34.41
N PHE A 467 20.25 16.98 33.40
CA PHE A 467 20.64 16.97 31.98
C PHE A 467 20.39 18.35 31.37
N ASP A 468 21.46 19.14 31.21
CA ASP A 468 21.39 20.52 30.74
C ASP A 468 21.25 20.59 29.20
N LEU A 469 20.20 21.27 28.73
CA LEU A 469 19.75 21.29 27.33
C LEU A 469 20.40 22.38 26.46
N ASP A 470 21.21 23.27 27.05
CA ASP A 470 21.70 24.49 26.39
C ASP A 470 22.88 24.25 25.42
N ASP A 471 23.70 23.22 25.65
CA ASP A 471 24.88 22.92 24.80
C ASP A 471 24.49 22.35 23.41
N THR A 472 23.29 21.82 23.24
CA THR A 472 22.81 21.27 21.96
C THR A 472 22.26 22.34 21.01
N MET A 473 21.93 23.54 21.51
CA MET A 473 21.34 24.62 20.71
C MET A 473 22.36 25.48 19.96
N ASP A 474 23.64 25.47 20.37
CA ASP A 474 24.69 26.29 19.72
C ASP A 474 25.21 25.68 18.41
N VAL A 475 25.17 24.35 18.26
CA VAL A 475 25.63 23.68 17.04
C VAL A 475 24.66 23.91 15.87
N ALA A 476 23.36 23.92 16.13
CA ALA A 476 22.33 24.14 15.10
C ALA A 476 22.37 25.59 14.56
N ARG A 477 22.64 26.57 15.43
CA ARG A 477 22.72 27.99 15.04
C ARG A 477 23.96 28.27 14.17
N HIS A 478 25.07 27.60 14.46
CA HIS A 478 26.32 27.75 13.68
C HIS A 478 26.18 27.23 12.25
N VAL A 479 25.37 26.18 12.04
CA VAL A 479 25.11 25.61 10.72
C VAL A 479 24.18 26.51 9.89
N GLU A 480 23.20 27.18 10.51
CA GLU A 480 22.33 28.13 9.80
C GLU A 480 23.06 29.42 9.36
N GLU A 481 24.04 29.88 10.15
CA GLU A 481 24.86 31.06 9.81
C GLU A 481 25.74 30.82 8.57
N LEU A 482 26.25 29.60 8.39
CA LEU A 482 27.07 29.21 7.24
C LEU A 482 26.27 29.11 5.93
N LEU A 483 24.96 28.81 6.02
CA LEU A 483 24.09 28.64 4.85
C LEU A 483 23.49 29.96 4.33
N ARG A 484 23.66 31.08 5.06
CA ARG A 484 22.99 32.36 4.74
C ARG A 484 23.81 33.35 3.90
N ARG A 485 25.03 33.02 3.47
CA ARG A 485 25.87 33.93 2.66
C ARG A 485 25.50 33.84 1.17
N PRO A 486 25.17 34.96 0.49
CA PRO A 486 24.88 34.94 -0.95
C PRO A 486 26.17 34.83 -1.78
N MET A 487 26.14 34.06 -2.87
CA MET A 487 27.14 34.11 -3.94
C MET A 487 26.83 35.30 -4.87
N GLU A 488 27.66 36.33 -4.87
CA GLU A 488 27.82 37.24 -6.00
C GLU A 488 29.24 37.13 -6.55
N GLY A 489 29.34 37.00 -7.87
CA GLY A 489 30.60 36.74 -8.58
C GLY A 489 31.37 38.00 -8.94
N GLN A 490 32.66 37.84 -9.22
CA GLN A 490 33.40 38.77 -10.06
C GLN A 490 34.58 38.08 -10.75
N TRP A 491 34.46 37.89 -12.05
CA TRP A 491 35.59 37.87 -12.97
C TRP A 491 35.92 39.32 -13.33
N SER A 492 37.13 39.80 -13.01
CA SER A 492 37.85 40.84 -13.76
C SER A 492 39.20 41.15 -13.10
N GLY A 493 40.28 41.19 -13.89
CA GLY A 493 41.41 42.10 -13.62
C GLY A 493 42.81 41.50 -13.53
N GLN A 494 43.48 41.45 -14.68
CA GLN A 494 44.92 41.37 -14.98
C GLN A 494 45.98 41.90 -13.99
N GLN A 495 47.18 41.29 -14.15
CA GLN A 495 48.54 41.86 -14.09
C GLN A 495 49.18 42.24 -12.74
N SER A 496 50.26 41.51 -12.40
CA SER A 496 51.64 42.02 -12.39
C SER A 496 52.60 40.88 -12.73
#